data_AF-A0A963XD42-F1
#
_entry.id   AF-A0A963XD42-F1
#
_cell.length_a   1.000
_cell.length_b   1.000
_cell.length_c   1.000
_cell.angle_alpha   90.00
_cell.angle_beta   90.00
_cell.angle_gamma   90.00
#
_symmetry.space_group_name_H-M   'P 1'
#
loop_
_entity.id
_entity.type
_entity.pdbx_description
1 polymer ?
#
loop_
_entity_poly.entity_id
_entity_poly.type
_entity_poly.pdbx_seq_one_letter_code
_entity_poly.pdbx_strand_id
1 'polypeptide(L)' 'MVLYRALLNDILGRGKSQAYHHGAGYLAKLDGLASSVATDPRLENHVTYVLGLRKAHGRKSGFWRLVEGDALRASR' A
#
# COMPACT_ATOMS: atom_id res chain seq x y z
N MET A 1 -0.32 -11.34 -2.25
CA MET A 1 -0.23 -10.11 -3.09
C MET A 1 -1.60 -9.55 -3.45
N VAL A 2 -2.40 -10.26 -4.26
CA VAL A 2 -3.63 -9.70 -4.87
C VAL A 2 -4.68 -9.27 -3.85
N LEU A 3 -4.92 -10.04 -2.78
CA LEU A 3 -5.92 -9.70 -1.76
C LEU A 3 -5.62 -8.37 -1.06
N TYR A 4 -4.38 -8.15 -0.61
CA TYR A 4 -3.98 -6.89 0.04
C TYR A 4 -4.08 -5.71 -0.93
N ARG A 5 -3.76 -5.91 -2.22
CA ARG A 5 -3.96 -4.87 -3.24
C ARG A 5 -5.43 -4.54 -3.46
N ALA A 6 -6.29 -5.54 -3.55
CA ALA A 6 -7.73 -5.35 -3.69
C ALA A 6 -8.34 -4.59 -2.51
N LEU A 7 -7.98 -4.97 -1.26
CA LEU A 7 -8.45 -4.29 -0.05
C LEU A 7 -7.94 -2.85 0.02
N LEU A 8 -6.67 -2.62 -0.30
CA LEU A 8 -6.08 -1.28 -0.31
C LEU A 8 -6.77 -0.39 -1.35
N ASN A 9 -7.01 -0.91 -2.55
CA ASN A 9 -7.72 -0.19 -3.61
C ASN A 9 -9.17 0.15 -3.21
N ASP A 10 -9.90 -0.74 -2.53
CA ASP A 10 -11.26 -0.43 -2.03
C ASP A 10 -11.25 0.69 -0.99
N ILE A 11 -10.34 0.61 -0.01
CA ILE A 11 -10.21 1.61 1.06
C ILE A 11 -9.92 3.00 0.47
N LEU A 12 -8.96 3.08 -0.45
CA LEU A 12 -8.58 4.34 -1.07
C LEU A 12 -9.64 4.83 -2.07
N GLY A 13 -10.19 3.94 -2.89
CA GLY A 13 -11.24 4.25 -3.85
C GLY A 13 -12.49 4.86 -3.19
N ARG A 14 -12.93 4.28 -2.08
CA ARG A 14 -14.10 4.78 -1.31
C ARG A 14 -13.77 5.94 -0.37
N GLY A 15 -12.50 6.26 -0.16
CA GLY A 15 -12.09 7.33 0.75
C GLY A 15 -12.44 7.07 2.21
N LYS A 16 -12.48 5.80 2.64
CA LYS A 16 -12.80 5.39 4.03
C LYS A 16 -11.65 5.74 4.98
N SER A 17 -11.58 7.00 5.41
CA SER A 17 -10.49 7.53 6.24
C SER A 17 -10.25 6.75 7.54
N GLN A 18 -11.32 6.25 8.18
CA GLN A 18 -11.24 5.41 9.37
C GLN A 18 -10.43 4.11 9.13
N ALA A 19 -10.42 3.60 7.90
CA ALA A 19 -9.70 2.39 7.51
C ALA A 19 -8.28 2.65 6.97
N TYR A 20 -7.81 3.90 6.93
CA TYR A 20 -6.48 4.20 6.38
C TYR A 20 -5.33 3.53 7.14
N HIS A 21 -5.48 3.32 8.45
CA HIS A 21 -4.48 2.59 9.24
C HIS A 21 -4.36 1.12 8.80
N HIS A 22 -5.48 0.46 8.49
CA HIS A 22 -5.44 -0.87 7.87
C HIS A 22 -4.79 -0.82 6.49
N GLY A 23 -5.13 0.18 5.67
CA GLY A 23 -4.53 0.37 4.36
C GLY A 23 -3.00 0.54 4.41
N ALA A 24 -2.49 1.35 5.34
CA ALA A 24 -1.05 1.55 5.52
C ALA A 24 -0.35 0.24 5.92
N GLY A 25 -0.93 -0.50 6.86
CA GLY A 25 -0.44 -1.83 7.25
C GLY A 25 -0.48 -2.85 6.10
N TYR A 26 -1.47 -2.78 5.20
CA TYR A 26 -1.51 -3.63 4.01
C TYR A 26 -0.40 -3.30 3.02
N LEU A 27 -0.07 -2.02 2.85
CA LEU A 27 1.05 -1.60 2.01
C LEU A 27 2.37 -2.12 2.58
N ALA A 28 2.63 -1.96 3.88
CA ALA A 28 3.83 -2.51 4.51
C ALA A 28 3.96 -4.05 4.35
N LYS A 29 2.85 -4.79 4.47
CA LYS A 29 2.83 -6.24 4.20
C LYS A 29 3.14 -6.56 2.74
N LEU A 30 2.66 -5.75 1.80
CA LEU A 30 2.96 -5.89 0.38
C LEU A 30 4.45 -5.66 0.11
N ASP A 31 5.07 -4.66 0.73
CA ASP A 31 6.50 -4.36 0.57
C ASP A 31 7.37 -5.54 1.05
N GLY A 32 7.07 -6.09 2.23
CA GLY A 32 7.80 -7.22 2.80
C GLY A 32 7.64 -8.51 1.98
N LEU A 33 6.43 -8.77 1.48
CA LEU A 33 6.18 -9.93 0.63
C LEU A 33 6.81 -9.75 -0.78
N ALA A 34 6.86 -8.53 -1.33
CA ALA A 34 7.53 -8.26 -2.60
C ALA A 34 9.05 -8.49 -2.52
N SER A 35 9.63 -8.31 -1.33
CA SER A 35 11.04 -8.57 -1.07
C SER A 35 11.37 -10.05 -0.82
N SER A 36 10.38 -10.87 -0.44
CA SER A 36 10.60 -12.25 0.02
C SER A 36 10.01 -13.33 -0.88
N VAL A 37 9.09 -12.98 -1.79
CA VAL A 37 8.37 -13.94 -2.62
C VAL A 37 8.58 -13.63 -4.10
N ALA A 38 8.81 -14.68 -4.90
CA ALA A 38 8.82 -14.56 -6.36
C ALA A 38 7.49 -13.95 -6.84
N THR A 39 7.59 -12.83 -7.56
CA THR A 39 6.42 -12.13 -8.06
C THR A 39 5.84 -12.92 -9.23
N ASP A 40 4.52 -13.15 -9.22
CA ASP A 40 3.82 -13.73 -10.39
C ASP A 40 4.06 -12.80 -11.59
N PRO A 41 4.68 -13.28 -12.69
CA PRO A 41 5.04 -12.44 -13.82
C PRO A 41 3.82 -11.84 -14.55
N ARG A 42 2.61 -12.33 -14.27
CA ARG A 42 1.35 -11.74 -14.79
C ARG A 42 0.89 -10.54 -13.96
N LEU A 43 1.44 -10.35 -12.76
CA LEU A 43 1.13 -9.21 -11.91
C LEU A 43 2.10 -8.07 -12.16
N GLU A 44 1.53 -6.87 -12.13
CA GLU A 44 2.29 -5.63 -12.07
C GLU A 44 3.32 -5.67 -10.92
N ASN A 45 4.56 -5.31 -11.27
CA ASN A 45 5.67 -5.08 -10.36
C ASN A 45 5.22 -4.21 -9.17
N HIS A 46 5.69 -4.54 -7.97
CA HIS A 46 5.29 -3.86 -6.75
C HIS A 46 5.59 -2.34 -6.75
N VAL A 47 6.77 -1.92 -7.19
CA VAL A 47 7.15 -0.51 -7.35
C VAL A 47 6.19 0.22 -8.30
N THR A 48 5.87 -0.35 -9.46
CA THR A 48 4.94 0.24 -10.43
C THR A 48 3.56 0.46 -9.80
N TYR A 49 3.10 -0.51 -9.02
CA TYR A 49 1.81 -0.42 -8.33
C TYR A 49 1.79 0.68 -7.28
N VAL A 50 2.84 0.83 -6.48
CA VAL A 50 2.94 1.89 -5.47
C VAL A 50 3.00 3.28 -6.12
N LEU A 51 3.71 3.42 -7.24
CA LEU A 51 3.71 4.66 -8.03
C LEU A 51 2.31 4.97 -8.57
N GLY A 52 1.59 3.96 -9.06
CA GLY A 52 0.18 4.09 -9.49
C GLY A 52 -0.73 4.57 -8.36
N LEU A 53 -0.60 3.98 -7.17
CA LEU A 53 -1.32 4.41 -5.97
C LEU A 53 -1.02 5.87 -5.62
N ARG A 54 0.25 6.28 -5.61
CA ARG A 54 0.64 7.67 -5.30
C ARG A 54 0.08 8.66 -6.32
N LYS A 55 0.07 8.30 -7.59
CA LYS A 55 -0.52 9.11 -8.67
C LYS A 55 -2.04 9.25 -8.49
N ALA A 56 -2.76 8.15 -8.27
CA ALA A 56 -4.21 8.15 -8.17
C ALA A 56 -4.75 8.75 -6.86
N HIS A 57 -3.98 8.63 -5.77
CA HIS A 57 -4.45 8.93 -4.42
C HIS A 57 -3.54 9.88 -3.64
N GLY A 58 -2.66 10.63 -4.31
CA GLY A 58 -1.71 11.55 -3.68
C GLY A 58 -2.34 12.60 -2.75
N ARG A 59 -3.57 13.03 -3.04
CA ARG A 59 -4.32 14.00 -2.22
C ARG A 59 -4.80 13.45 -0.87
N LYS A 60 -4.72 12.14 -0.63
CA LYS A 60 -5.11 11.50 0.64
C LYS A 60 -3.97 11.60 1.66
N SER A 61 -3.59 12.83 2.01
CA SER A 61 -2.44 13.12 2.89
C SER A 61 -2.49 12.39 4.25
N GLY A 62 -3.69 12.19 4.81
CA GLY A 62 -3.86 11.42 6.05
C GLY A 62 -3.45 9.94 5.93
N PHE A 63 -3.69 9.31 4.77
CA PHE A 63 -3.21 7.96 4.50
C PHE A 63 -1.68 7.92 4.40
N TRP A 64 -1.11 8.85 3.63
CA TRP A 64 0.34 8.87 3.38
C TRP A 64 1.17 9.17 4.63
N ARG A 65 0.66 10.00 5.55
CA ARG A 65 1.29 10.23 6.84
C ARG A 65 1.39 8.93 7.69
N LEU A 66 0.38 8.07 7.60
CA LEU A 66 0.40 6.77 8.30
C LEU A 66 1.43 5.83 7.65
N VAL A 67 1.49 5.79 6.31
CA VAL A 67 2.49 5.01 5.58
C VAL A 67 3.92 5.44 5.94
N GLU A 68 4.19 6.75 5.92
CA GLU A 68 5.49 7.31 6.28
C GLU A 68 5.85 7.02 7.75
N GLY A 69 4.86 7.12 8.65
CA GLY A 69 5.03 6.78 10.07
C GLY A 69 5.34 5.29 10.30
N ASP A 70 4.67 4.39 9.57
CA ASP A 70 4.93 2.95 9.65
C ASP A 70 6.30 2.59 9.05
N ALA A 71 6.70 3.23 7.95
CA ALA A 71 8.03 3.03 7.34
C ALA A 71 9.16 3.45 8.29
N LEU A 72 8.97 4.55 9.05
CA LEU A 72 9.91 4.96 10.09
C LEU A 72 10.02 3.93 11.23
N ARG A 73 8.92 3.23 11.56
CA ARG A 73 8.90 2.20 12.60
C ARG A 73 9.56 0.90 12.16
N ALA A 74 9.42 0.53 10.89
CA ALA A 74 10.01 -0.68 10.34
C ALA A 74 11.54 -0.58 10.16
N SER A 75 12.10 0.63 10.17
CA SER A 75 13.55 0.90 10.05
C SER A 75 14.29 0.92 11.39
N ARG A 76 13.62 0.64 12.52
CA ARG A 76 14.20 0.50 13.86
C ARG A 76 14.28 -0.95 14.26
#